data_AF-A0A941QP30-F1
#
_entry.id   AF-A0A941QP30-F1
#
_cell.length_a   1.000
_cell.length_b   1.000
_cell.length_c   1.000
_cell.angle_alpha   90.00
_cell.angle_beta   90.00
_cell.angle_gamma   90.00
#
_symmetry.space_group_name_H-M   'P 1'
#
loop_
_entity.id
_entity.type
_entity.pdbx_description
1 polymer ?
#
loop_
_entity_poly.entity_id
_entity_poly.type
_entity_poly.pdbx_seq_one_letter_code
_entity_poly.pdbx_strand_id
1 'polypeptide(L)'
;MNVATRRGFIKALPAAALTIPAITHAAEGVSPVQVMFHRWQSATQELEATPDDMSDAESLPLVQRVCALADGIVDVPSQSMADFVLKLAAHTDYGQHDLSSCPSSEALADELRALVGEITA
;
A
#
# COMPACT_ATOMS: atom_id res chain seq x y z
N MET A 1 -0.30 -18.24 33.26
CA MET A 1 -0.52 -17.45 32.04
C MET A 1 0.58 -17.79 31.05
N ASN A 2 0.26 -18.55 30.01
CA ASN A 2 1.24 -19.04 29.05
C ASN A 2 1.17 -18.15 27.79
N VAL A 3 2.21 -17.35 27.54
CA VAL A 3 2.29 -16.46 26.38
C VAL A 3 2.60 -17.32 25.15
N ALA A 4 1.57 -17.66 24.38
CA ALA A 4 1.74 -18.35 23.11
C ALA A 4 2.54 -17.46 22.15
N THR A 5 3.82 -17.75 21.98
CA THR A 5 4.72 -16.99 21.10
C THR A 5 4.56 -17.48 19.66
N ARG A 6 4.54 -16.56 18.69
CA ARG A 6 4.35 -16.74 17.23
C ARG A 6 5.13 -17.92 16.61
N ARG A 7 6.25 -18.33 17.22
CA ARG A 7 7.08 -19.49 16.82
C ARG A 7 6.45 -20.86 17.09
N GLY A 8 5.50 -20.97 18.02
CA GLY A 8 4.86 -22.23 18.38
C GLY A 8 3.93 -22.76 17.28
N PHE A 9 3.35 -21.87 16.48
CA PHE A 9 2.36 -22.25 15.45
C PHE A 9 2.96 -22.91 14.21
N ILE A 10 4.23 -22.64 13.89
CA ILE A 10 4.85 -23.11 12.63
C ILE A 10 5.26 -24.58 12.70
N LYS A 11 5.51 -25.13 13.90
CA LYS A 11 5.99 -26.52 14.07
C LYS A 11 4.91 -27.60 13.89
N ALA A 12 3.65 -27.23 13.76
CA ALA A 12 2.53 -28.18 13.71
C ALA A 12 1.93 -28.38 12.31
N LEU A 13 2.51 -27.79 11.26
CA LEU A 13 2.01 -27.94 9.90
C LEU A 13 2.60 -29.19 9.23
N PRO A 14 1.78 -30.18 8.83
CA PRO A 14 2.26 -31.35 8.10
C PRO A 14 2.81 -30.94 6.73
N ALA A 15 3.92 -31.55 6.32
CA ALA A 15 4.65 -31.25 5.08
C ALA A 15 3.84 -31.44 3.78
N ALA A 16 2.61 -31.95 3.86
CA ALA A 16 1.66 -32.03 2.74
C ALA A 16 1.02 -30.67 2.37
N ALA A 17 1.24 -29.61 3.15
CA ALA A 17 0.75 -28.26 2.86
C ALA A 17 1.61 -27.46 1.85
N LEU A 18 2.66 -28.05 1.28
CA LEU A 18 3.61 -27.37 0.39
C LEU A 18 3.22 -27.35 -1.10
N THR A 19 2.09 -27.95 -1.49
CA THR A 19 1.46 -27.59 -2.76
C THR A 19 0.68 -26.29 -2.55
N ILE A 20 1.37 -25.17 -2.68
CA ILE A 20 0.77 -23.84 -2.76
C ILE A 20 0.36 -23.66 -4.24
N PRO A 21 -0.92 -23.84 -4.63
CA PRO A 21 -1.40 -23.12 -5.79
C PRO A 21 -1.21 -21.63 -5.49
N ALA A 22 -0.67 -20.90 -6.48
CA ALA A 22 -0.36 -19.48 -6.39
C ALA A 22 -1.43 -18.73 -5.59
N ILE A 23 -0.96 -17.96 -4.61
CA ILE A 23 -1.74 -17.27 -3.58
C ILE A 23 -2.86 -16.45 -4.23
N THR A 24 -4.07 -17.01 -4.25
CA THR A 24 -5.32 -16.27 -4.44
C THR A 24 -6.14 -16.41 -3.17
N HIS A 25 -5.65 -15.88 -2.05
CA HIS A 25 -6.43 -15.58 -0.85
C HIS A 25 -5.80 -14.36 -0.20
N ALA A 26 -6.17 -13.18 -0.68
CA ALA A 26 -6.17 -11.99 0.16
C ALA A 26 -6.99 -12.35 1.42
N ALA A 27 -6.53 -11.93 2.61
CA ALA A 27 -7.34 -12.01 3.80
C ALA A 27 -8.72 -11.40 3.48
N GLU A 28 -9.80 -12.16 3.67
CA GLU A 28 -11.15 -11.76 3.25
C GLU A 28 -11.44 -10.31 3.66
N GLY A 29 -11.61 -9.43 2.67
CA GLY A 29 -12.01 -8.03 2.86
C GLY A 29 -10.92 -6.96 2.78
N VAL A 30 -9.62 -7.31 2.66
CA VAL A 30 -8.56 -6.29 2.48
C VAL A 30 -8.07 -6.26 1.03
N SER A 31 -8.23 -5.12 0.36
CA SER A 31 -7.80 -4.95 -1.03
C SER A 31 -6.27 -4.85 -1.15
N PRO A 32 -5.69 -5.19 -2.33
CA PRO A 32 -4.26 -4.97 -2.58
C PRO A 32 -3.82 -3.51 -2.38
N VAL A 33 -4.67 -2.55 -2.75
CA VAL A 33 -4.41 -1.11 -2.54
C VAL A 33 -4.33 -0.79 -1.05
N GLN A 34 -5.24 -1.31 -0.23
CA GLN A 34 -5.20 -1.11 1.23
C GLN A 34 -3.91 -1.66 1.86
N VAL A 35 -3.46 -2.85 1.43
CA VAL A 35 -2.19 -3.43 1.90
C VAL A 35 -1.01 -2.52 1.55
N MET A 36 -0.95 -2.03 0.32
CA MET A 36 0.12 -1.15 -0.13
C MET A 36 0.07 0.22 0.56
N PHE A 37 -1.12 0.79 0.73
CA PHE A 37 -1.36 2.02 1.44
C PHE A 37 -0.87 1.96 2.89
N HIS A 38 -1.17 0.88 3.62
CA HIS A 38 -0.66 0.71 4.98
C HIS A 38 0.87 0.63 5.04
N ARG A 39 1.52 0.02 4.03
CA ARG A 39 2.99 -0.01 3.96
C ARG A 39 3.57 1.37 3.71
N TRP A 40 2.97 2.15 2.81
CA TRP A 40 3.33 3.54 2.57
C TRP A 40 3.16 4.36 3.85
N GLN A 41 1.99 4.28 4.49
CA GLN A 41 1.69 5.01 5.73
C GLN A 41 2.70 4.69 6.85
N SER A 42 3.06 3.42 7.04
CA SER A 42 4.10 3.04 8.00
C SER A 42 5.48 3.62 7.63
N ALA A 43 5.85 3.63 6.34
CA ALA A 43 7.11 4.21 5.90
C ALA A 43 7.15 5.74 6.06
N THR A 44 6.03 6.43 5.81
CA THR A 44 5.91 7.87 6.06
C THR A 44 6.05 8.18 7.54
N GLN A 45 5.39 7.42 8.42
CA GLN A 45 5.55 7.58 9.88
C GLN A 45 6.98 7.30 10.35
N GLU A 46 7.66 6.31 9.76
CA GLU A 46 9.08 6.04 10.03
C GLU A 46 9.95 7.24 9.63
N LEU A 47 9.68 7.86 8.48
CA LEU A 47 10.39 9.06 8.01
C LEU A 47 10.10 10.27 8.92
N GLU A 48 8.85 10.53 9.27
CA GLU A 48 8.45 11.64 10.15
C GLU A 48 9.00 11.50 11.58
N ALA A 49 9.25 10.27 12.03
CA ALA A 49 9.85 10.01 13.34
C ALA A 49 11.37 10.19 13.36
N THR A 50 12.01 10.50 12.23
CA THR A 50 13.46 10.75 12.19
C THR A 50 13.82 12.07 12.86
N PRO A 51 15.01 12.17 13.50
CA PRO A 51 15.48 13.43 14.07
C PRO A 51 15.67 14.54 13.02
N ASP A 52 15.34 15.78 13.38
CA ASP A 52 15.52 16.97 12.52
C ASP A 52 16.98 17.21 12.11
N ASP A 53 17.96 16.68 12.86
CA ASP A 53 19.39 16.79 12.58
C ASP A 53 19.95 15.64 11.72
N MET A 54 19.09 14.74 11.23
CA MET A 54 19.46 13.70 10.28
C MET A 54 19.99 14.33 8.98
N SER A 55 21.11 13.81 8.49
CA SER A 55 21.69 14.32 7.25
C SER A 55 20.87 13.90 6.02
N ASP A 56 20.95 14.70 4.95
CA ASP A 56 20.32 14.36 3.65
C ASP A 56 20.74 12.97 3.14
N ALA A 57 21.99 12.58 3.37
CA ALA A 57 22.50 11.27 2.94
C ALA A 57 21.82 10.11 3.67
N GLU A 58 21.36 10.34 4.91
CA GLU A 58 20.66 9.35 5.73
C GLU A 58 19.14 9.39 5.51
N SER A 59 18.57 10.57 5.23
CA SER A 59 17.13 10.73 4.97
C SER A 59 16.74 10.35 3.54
N LEU A 60 17.62 10.54 2.56
CA LEU A 60 17.35 10.28 1.14
C LEU A 60 16.86 8.84 0.87
N PRO A 61 17.45 7.77 1.42
CA PRO A 61 16.93 6.42 1.23
C PRO A 61 15.51 6.22 1.79
N LEU A 62 15.16 6.90 2.88
CA LEU A 62 13.82 6.83 3.48
C LEU A 62 12.80 7.55 2.61
N VAL A 63 13.14 8.75 2.15
CA VAL A 63 12.32 9.52 1.18
C VAL A 63 12.10 8.70 -0.08
N GLN A 64 13.16 8.12 -0.66
CA GLN A 64 13.07 7.27 -1.85
C GLN A 64 12.15 6.06 -1.63
N ARG A 65 12.19 5.44 -0.45
CA ARG A 65 11.29 4.33 -0.09
C ARG A 65 9.84 4.78 -0.02
N VAL A 66 9.56 5.94 0.57
CA VAL A 66 8.20 6.51 0.64
C VAL A 66 7.69 6.81 -0.77
N CYS A 67 8.48 7.49 -1.60
CA CYS A 67 8.11 7.79 -2.99
C CYS A 67 7.86 6.52 -3.80
N ALA A 68 8.75 5.52 -3.73
CA ALA A 68 8.59 4.27 -4.46
C ALA A 68 7.32 3.49 -4.05
N LEU A 69 6.94 3.55 -2.77
CA LEU A 69 5.69 2.96 -2.30
C LEU A 69 4.46 3.75 -2.79
N ALA A 70 4.52 5.08 -2.78
CA ALA A 70 3.45 5.93 -3.29
C ALA A 70 3.21 5.71 -4.79
N ASP A 71 4.28 5.68 -5.58
CA ASP A 71 4.23 5.38 -7.02
C ASP A 71 3.67 3.97 -7.27
N GLY A 72 4.16 2.97 -6.53
CA GLY A 72 3.71 1.60 -6.68
C GLY A 72 2.23 1.38 -6.34
N ILE A 73 1.62 2.20 -5.47
CA ILE A 73 0.19 2.12 -5.16
C ILE A 73 -0.66 2.49 -6.38
N VAL A 74 -0.22 3.47 -7.18
CA VAL A 74 -0.98 3.97 -8.34
C VAL A 74 -1.19 2.86 -9.38
N ASP A 75 -0.19 2.00 -9.57
CA ASP A 75 -0.20 0.90 -10.54
C ASP A 75 -1.11 -0.29 -10.16
N VAL A 76 -1.56 -0.37 -8.91
CA VAL A 76 -2.38 -1.48 -8.42
C VAL A 76 -3.86 -1.20 -8.72
N PRO A 77 -4.59 -1.99 -9.53
CA PRO A 77 -5.99 -1.69 -9.84
C PRO A 77 -6.89 -1.60 -8.59
N SER A 78 -7.74 -0.56 -8.53
CA SER A 78 -8.74 -0.38 -7.47
C SER A 78 -9.87 -1.37 -7.63
N GLN A 79 -10.36 -1.91 -6.52
CA GLN A 79 -11.53 -2.79 -6.47
C GLN A 79 -12.76 -2.06 -5.92
N SER A 80 -12.60 -0.80 -5.51
CA SER A 80 -13.65 0.05 -4.97
C SER A 80 -13.27 1.53 -5.07
N MET A 81 -14.26 2.42 -4.87
CA MET A 81 -13.98 3.85 -4.73
C MET A 81 -13.05 4.16 -3.54
N ALA A 82 -13.12 3.37 -2.46
CA ALA A 82 -12.25 3.57 -1.30
C ALA A 82 -10.77 3.33 -1.67
N ASP A 83 -10.49 2.29 -2.46
CA ASP A 83 -9.13 2.04 -2.97
C ASP A 83 -8.62 3.22 -3.80
N PHE A 84 -9.46 3.75 -4.69
CA PHE A 84 -9.09 4.89 -5.51
C PHE A 84 -8.72 6.11 -4.66
N VAL A 85 -9.49 6.41 -3.61
CA VAL A 85 -9.17 7.49 -2.66
C VAL A 85 -7.85 7.24 -1.95
N LEU A 86 -7.55 6.00 -1.55
CA LEU A 86 -6.27 5.66 -0.91
C LEU A 86 -5.08 5.88 -1.85
N LYS A 87 -5.22 5.58 -3.14
CA LYS A 87 -4.17 5.90 -4.13
C LYS A 87 -3.89 7.38 -4.19
N LEU A 88 -4.94 8.19 -4.31
CA LEU A 88 -4.80 9.65 -4.36
C LEU A 88 -4.17 10.18 -3.07
N ALA A 89 -4.61 9.69 -1.91
CA ALA A 89 -4.04 10.08 -0.63
C ALA A 89 -2.55 9.75 -0.53
N ALA A 90 -2.11 8.57 -0.96
CA ALA A 90 -0.69 8.23 -0.93
C ALA A 90 0.14 9.05 -1.91
N HIS A 91 -0.34 9.24 -3.15
CA HIS A 91 0.42 9.94 -4.18
C HIS A 91 0.51 11.45 -3.95
N THR A 92 -0.55 12.05 -3.42
CA THR A 92 -0.59 13.49 -3.11
C THR A 92 -0.05 13.80 -1.72
N ASP A 93 0.36 12.79 -0.95
CA ASP A 93 0.60 12.91 0.49
C ASP A 93 -0.54 13.67 1.19
N TYR A 94 -1.74 13.12 1.13
CA TYR A 94 -2.98 13.73 1.64
C TYR A 94 -3.25 15.17 1.15
N GLY A 95 -2.76 15.52 -0.04
CA GLY A 95 -2.95 16.83 -0.68
C GLY A 95 -1.80 17.82 -0.49
N GLN A 96 -0.65 17.42 0.06
CA GLN A 96 0.57 18.25 0.06
C GLN A 96 1.18 18.41 -1.33
N HIS A 97 0.88 17.49 -2.26
CA HIS A 97 1.38 17.48 -3.63
C HIS A 97 0.24 17.50 -4.65
N ASP A 98 0.49 18.14 -5.79
CA ASP A 98 -0.46 18.20 -6.90
C ASP A 98 -0.52 16.88 -7.67
N LEU A 99 -1.74 16.47 -8.03
CA LEU A 99 -1.99 15.29 -8.89
C LEU A 99 -1.40 15.43 -10.30
N SER A 100 -1.11 16.65 -10.75
CA SER A 100 -0.52 16.91 -12.07
C SER A 100 0.92 16.40 -12.18
N SER A 101 1.58 16.13 -11.05
CA SER A 101 2.90 15.52 -11.01
C SER A 101 2.86 14.00 -11.24
N CYS A 102 1.67 13.38 -11.23
CA CYS A 102 1.49 11.95 -11.47
C CYS A 102 1.67 11.60 -12.96
N PRO A 103 2.66 10.76 -13.32
CA PRO A 103 2.82 10.27 -14.69
C PRO A 103 1.60 9.48 -15.20
N SER A 104 0.86 8.86 -14.27
CA SER A 104 -0.29 7.99 -14.53
C SER A 104 -1.64 8.70 -14.37
N SER A 105 -1.65 10.04 -14.42
CA SER A 105 -2.87 10.85 -14.21
C SER A 105 -4.02 10.53 -15.18
N GLU A 106 -3.71 10.19 -16.44
CA GLU A 106 -4.72 9.77 -17.41
C GLU A 106 -5.33 8.39 -17.05
N ALA A 107 -4.49 7.43 -16.67
CA ALA A 107 -4.94 6.10 -16.24
C ALA A 107 -5.81 6.18 -14.97
N LEU A 108 -5.46 7.05 -14.02
CA LEU A 108 -6.28 7.30 -12.84
C LEU A 108 -7.64 7.92 -13.20
N ALA A 109 -7.69 8.80 -14.21
CA ALA A 109 -8.95 9.37 -14.68
C ALA A 109 -9.84 8.32 -15.35
N ASP A 110 -9.27 7.40 -16.13
CA ASP A 110 -9.99 6.27 -16.73
C ASP A 110 -10.55 5.33 -15.67
N GLU A 111 -9.73 4.97 -14.69
CA GLU A 111 -10.11 4.13 -13.56
C GLU A 111 -11.27 4.74 -12.74
N LEU A 112 -11.20 6.05 -12.45
CA LEU A 112 -12.29 6.76 -11.77
C LEU A 112 -13.60 6.71 -12.57
N ARG A 113 -13.54 6.93 -13.89
CA ARG A 113 -14.74 6.88 -14.73
C ARG A 113 -15.37 5.49 -14.74
N ALA A 114 -14.56 4.43 -14.77
CA ALA A 114 -15.05 3.06 -14.67
C ALA A 114 -15.79 2.81 -13.34
N LEU A 115 -15.18 3.19 -12.22
CA LEU A 115 -15.77 3.03 -10.88
C LEU A 115 -17.08 3.82 -10.72
N VAL A 116 -17.16 5.05 -11.25
CA VAL A 116 -18.41 5.84 -11.21
C VAL A 116 -19.49 5.21 -12.09
N GLY A 117 -19.13 4.67 -13.25
CA GLY A 117 -20.06 3.94 -14.11
C GLY A 117 -20.67 2.72 -13.43
N GLU A 118 -19.87 1.96 -12.68
CA GLU A 118 -20.33 0.80 -11.91
C GLU A 118 -21.29 1.16 -10.77
N ILE A 119 -21.12 2.33 -10.14
CA ILE A 119 -21.99 2.79 -9.03
C ILE A 119 -23.35 3.30 -9.56
N THR A 120 -23.39 3.79 -10.80
CA THR A 120 -24.57 4.46 -11.37
C THR A 120 -25.40 3.58 -12.31
N ALA A 121 -24.92 2.38 -12.61
CA ALA A 121 -25.60 1.35 -13.40
C ALA A 121 -26.54 0.50 -12.53
#